data_AF-A0A8I1TUE5-F1
#
_entry.id   AF-A0A8I1TUE5-F1
#
_cell.length_a   1.000
_cell.length_b   1.000
_cell.length_c   1.000
_cell.angle_alpha   90.00
_cell.angle_beta   90.00
_cell.angle_gamma   90.00
#
_symmetry.space_group_name_H-M   'P 1'
#
loop_
_entity.id
_entity.type
_entity.pdbx_description
1 polymer ?
#
loop_
_entity_poly.entity_id
_entity_poly.type
_entity_poly.pdbx_seq_one_letter_code
_entity_poly.pdbx_strand_id
1 'polypeptide(L)' 'MAHIYIPYLRTADGTIKRVADAFFDSPDDRLGPFLHEEPLTGWPESKVVWAKKSGPTVGFALSGNSSPD' A
#
# COMPACT_ATOMS: atom_id res chain seq x y z
N MET A 1 11.62 -14.32 -4.83
CA MET A 1 10.44 -13.49 -5.15
C MET A 1 10.18 -12.49 -4.04
N ALA A 2 10.87 -11.36 -4.14
CA ALA A 2 10.59 -10.14 -3.40
C ALA A 2 9.25 -9.54 -3.84
N HIS A 3 8.42 -9.12 -2.88
CA HIS A 3 7.18 -8.38 -3.16
C HIS A 3 7.42 -6.89 -3.01
N ILE A 4 7.17 -6.13 -4.07
CA ILE A 4 7.30 -4.67 -4.06
C ILE A 4 5.99 -4.07 -3.56
N TYR A 5 6.06 -3.34 -2.45
CA TYR A 5 4.94 -2.58 -1.92
C TYR A 5 5.10 -1.09 -2.16
N ILE A 6 4.01 -0.45 -2.59
CA ILE A 6 3.89 0.99 -2.82
C ILE A 6 3.20 1.63 -1.62
N PRO A 7 3.81 2.63 -0.96
CA PRO A 7 3.18 3.34 0.13
C PRO A 7 2.10 4.30 -0.36
N TYR A 8 1.05 4.40 0.43
CA TYR A 8 -0.04 5.33 0.27
C TYR A 8 -0.29 6.10 1.57
N LEU A 9 -0.72 7.35 1.45
CA LEU A 9 -1.18 8.17 2.56
C LEU A 9 -2.67 8.47 2.39
N ARG A 10 -3.46 8.23 3.43
CA ARG A 10 -4.79 8.80 3.58
C ARG A 10 -4.72 9.99 4.52
N THR A 11 -5.16 11.17 4.09
CA THR A 11 -5.18 12.40 4.90
C THR A 11 -6.45 12.52 5.74
N ALA A 12 -6.53 13.55 6.60
CA ALA A 12 -7.67 13.75 7.51
C ALA A 12 -9.00 13.99 6.80
N ASP A 13 -8.94 14.60 5.62
CA ASP A 13 -10.08 14.85 4.72
C ASP A 13 -10.44 13.62 3.85
N GLY A 14 -9.71 12.51 3.99
CA GLY A 14 -9.91 11.29 3.21
C GLY A 14 -9.20 11.25 1.86
N THR A 15 -8.45 12.29 1.49
CA THR A 15 -7.66 12.26 0.23
C THR A 15 -6.61 11.16 0.28
N ILE A 16 -6.55 10.34 -0.78
CA ILE A 16 -5.55 9.28 -0.95
C ILE A 16 -4.43 9.78 -1.86
N LYS A 17 -3.18 9.57 -1.44
CA LYS A 17 -1.97 9.93 -2.20
C LYS A 17 -1.04 8.73 -2.34
N ARG A 18 -0.63 8.42 -3.56
CA ARG A 18 0.42 7.44 -3.87
C ARG A 18 1.80 8.06 -3.64
N VAL A 19 2.66 7.42 -2.86
CA VAL A 19 4.03 7.89 -2.61
C VAL A 19 4.96 7.15 -3.57
N ALA A 20 5.08 7.68 -4.80
CA ALA A 20 5.68 6.96 -5.92
C ALA A 20 7.20 6.71 -5.80
N ASP A 21 7.92 7.49 -4.99
CA ASP A 21 9.38 7.44 -4.87
C ASP A 21 9.88 6.53 -3.74
N ALA A 22 8.97 5.84 -3.04
CA ALA A 22 9.30 4.93 -1.95
C ALA A 22 8.80 3.53 -2.30
N PHE A 23 9.68 2.54 -2.23
CA PHE A 23 9.35 1.13 -2.44
C PHE A 23 9.81 0.35 -1.21
N PHE A 24 8.94 -0.52 -0.71
CA PHE A 24 9.29 -1.44 0.37
C PHE A 24 9.39 -2.85 -0.22
N ASP A 25 10.56 -3.47 -0.05
CA ASP A 25 10.78 -4.86 -0.39
C ASP A 25 10.55 -5.73 0.86
N SER A 26 9.61 -6.67 0.76
CA SER A 26 9.33 -7.63 1.82
C SER A 26 9.68 -9.03 1.36
N PRO A 27 10.43 -9.81 2.17
CA PRO A 27 10.70 -11.22 1.87
C PRO A 27 9.47 -12.12 2.04
N ASP A 28 8.36 -11.60 2.59
CA ASP A 28 7.10 -12.33 2.72
C ASP A 28 5.88 -11.43 2.46
N ASP A 29 4.71 -12.06 2.27
CA ASP A 29 3.41 -11.39 2.08
C ASP A 29 2.87 -10.73 3.36
N ARG A 30 3.62 -10.72 4.47
CA ARG A 30 3.10 -10.34 5.77
C ARG A 30 3.31 -8.86 6.03
N LEU A 31 2.33 -8.05 5.63
CA LEU A 31 2.22 -6.64 6.00
C LEU A 31 1.79 -6.41 7.47
N GLY A 32 2.16 -7.24 8.45
CA GLY A 32 1.72 -7.00 9.84
C GLY A 32 2.23 -5.64 10.36
N PRO A 33 1.42 -4.73 10.97
CA PRO A 33 0.04 -4.79 11.47
C PRO A 33 -1.04 -4.12 10.57
N PHE A 34 -0.84 -4.07 9.25
CA PHE A 34 -1.78 -3.50 8.30
C PHE A 34 -2.90 -4.52 8.03
N LEU A 35 -4.13 -4.18 8.44
CA LEU A 35 -5.27 -5.13 8.44
C LEU A 35 -6.51 -4.59 7.73
N HIS A 36 -6.48 -3.33 7.32
CA HIS A 36 -7.67 -2.64 6.83
C HIS A 36 -7.58 -2.44 5.33
N GLU A 37 -8.19 -3.34 4.56
CA GLU A 37 -8.19 -3.24 3.10
C GLU A 37 -9.18 -2.18 2.59
N GLU A 38 -8.76 -1.43 1.57
CA GLU A 38 -9.60 -0.51 0.81
C GLU A 38 -9.27 -0.64 -0.69
N PRO A 39 -10.27 -0.76 -1.58
CA PRO A 39 -10.04 -0.77 -3.02
C PRO A 39 -9.55 0.60 -3.50
N LEU A 40 -8.59 0.60 -4.43
CA LEU A 40 -8.10 1.80 -5.10
C LEU A 40 -8.72 1.90 -6.49
N THR A 41 -9.38 3.03 -6.77
CA THR A 41 -9.98 3.30 -8.09
C THR A 41 -9.15 4.33 -8.83
N GLY A 42 -8.80 4.05 -10.09
CA GLY A 42 -8.01 4.96 -10.94
C GLY A 42 -6.50 4.93 -10.68
N TRP A 43 -6.01 3.94 -9.93
CA TRP A 43 -4.58 3.73 -9.64
C TRP A 43 -4.06 2.46 -10.31
N PRO A 44 -2.73 2.32 -10.50
CA PRO A 44 -2.13 1.09 -11.02
C PRO A 44 -2.32 -0.11 -10.09
N GLU A 45 -2.31 0.13 -8.77
CA GLU A 45 -2.58 -0.90 -7.77
C GLU A 45 -4.07 -0.99 -7.46
N SER A 46 -4.58 -2.21 -7.25
CA SER A 46 -6.01 -2.47 -7.09
C SER A 46 -6.54 -2.30 -5.66
N LYS A 47 -5.67 -2.46 -4.66
CA LYS A 47 -6.02 -2.36 -3.24
C LYS A 47 -4.86 -1.85 -2.41
N VAL A 48 -5.20 -1.20 -1.30
CA VAL A 48 -4.27 -0.79 -0.25
C VAL A 48 -4.69 -1.41 1.06
N VAL A 49 -3.71 -1.83 1.86
CA VAL A 49 -3.93 -2.30 3.23
C VAL A 49 -3.42 -1.22 4.19
N TRP A 50 -4.30 -0.67 5.01
CA TRP A 50 -4.01 0.45 5.92
C TRP A 50 -3.63 -0.01 7.33
N ALA A 51 -2.80 0.79 8.00
CA ALA A 51 -2.46 0.60 9.42
C ALA A 51 -3.64 0.95 10.35
N LYS A 52 -4.55 1.85 9.94
CA LYS A 52 -5.75 2.22 10.70
C LYS A 52 -7.00 2.14 9.85
N LYS A 53 -8.10 1.73 10.46
CA LYS A 53 -9.41 1.62 9.80
C LYS A 53 -9.91 2.96 9.23
N SER A 54 -9.70 4.06 9.95
CA SER A 54 -10.20 5.38 9.57
C SER A 54 -9.23 6.50 9.97
N GLY A 55 -9.47 7.69 9.43
CA GLY A 55 -8.64 8.88 9.65
C GLY A 55 -7.28 8.81 8.96
N PRO A 56 -6.37 9.74 9.30
CA PRO A 56 -5.04 9.80 8.73
C PRO A 56 -4.24 8.53 8.99
N THR A 57 -3.70 7.93 7.93
CA THR A 57 -2.93 6.69 8.04
C THR A 57 -2.03 6.45 6.84
N VAL A 58 -1.00 5.63 7.04
CA VAL A 58 -0.23 5.01 5.98
C VAL A 58 -0.85 3.65 5.62
N GLY A 59 -0.66 3.23 4.37
CA GLY A 59 -1.00 1.90 3.88
C GLY A 59 -0.07 1.47 2.78
N PHE A 60 -0.12 0.19 2.43
CA PHE A 60 0.71 -0.41 1.40
C PHE A 60 -0.16 -1.14 0.37
N ALA A 61 0.18 -0.95 -0.90
CA ALA A 61 -0.43 -1.64 -2.01
C ALA A 61 0.61 -2.52 -2.69
N LEU A 62 0.26 -3.74 -3.06
CA LEU A 62 1.17 -4.62 -3.80
C LEU A 62 1.33 -4.07 -5.23
N SER A 63 2.57 -3.84 -5.65
CA SER A 63 2.87 -3.51 -7.04
C SER A 63 2.69 -4.76 -7.89
N GLY A 64 2.00 -4.65 -9.03
CA GLY A 64 1.83 -5.76 -9.98
C GLY A 64 3.15 -6.26 -10.61
N ASN A 65 4.26 -5.57 -10.34
CA ASN A 65 5.59 -5.98 -10.76
C ASN A 65 6.21 -6.88 -9.69
N SER A 66 6.28 -8.17 -9.95
CA SER A 66 7.19 -9.07 -9.23
C SER A 66 8.62 -8.71 -9.60
N SER A 67 9.51 -8.47 -8.63
CA SER A 67 10.95 -8.32 -8.93
C SER A 67 11.48 -9.66 -9.46
N PRO A 68 12.13 -9.71 -10.64
CA PRO A 68 13.03 -10.82 -10.92
C PRO A 68 14.17 -10.73 -9.89
N ASP A 69 14.49 -11.86 -9.27
CA ASP A 69 15.59 -11.95 -8.28
C ASP A 69 16.93 -11.44 -8.86
#